data_AF-A0A4W4EBW0-F1
#
_entry.id   AF-A0A4W4EBW0-F1
#
_cell.length_a   1.000
_cell.length_b   1.000
_cell.length_c   1.000
_cell.angle_alpha   90.00
_cell.angle_beta   90.00
_cell.angle_gamma   90.00
#
_symmetry.space_group_name_H-M   'P 1'
#
loop_
_entity.id
_entity.type
_entity.pdbx_description
1 polymer ?
#
loop_
_entity_poly.entity_id
_entity_poly.type
_entity_poly.pdbx_seq_one_letter_code
_entity_poly.pdbx_strand_id
1 'polypeptide(L)'
;HRIHFCFHSVCFVAKFDISVPPSPQVRVYGQAMVLPCTFPVGNSWDPSSSVITWQRGSEVVHSFYHGRDQLARQGLHYANRTRLYHDEMERGNASLRLERTTLGDAGYYTCSVTTQIGSQKKSFSVKIGAFYLEPFIHVSLLSNGRIDLLISSQGGYPSPSVQWLMGDKEDLTNVTFTQLEQDKDTKLYNMNSKLNLTSVINTSITFILKNEELGQEIRRNINLFSGEFSSLLVLSLTCHYLGDNLKHLSLRFPIQSLQNPSLCTCLFCYG
;
A
#
# COMPACT_ATOMS: atom_id res chain seq x y z
N HIS A 1 -22.56 -69.47 -20.02
CA HIS A 1 -22.42 -68.01 -20.10
C HIS A 1 -21.61 -67.50 -18.90
N ARG A 2 -20.29 -67.33 -19.06
CA ARG A 2 -19.47 -66.53 -18.14
C ARG A 2 -19.31 -65.16 -18.80
N ILE A 3 -19.98 -64.16 -18.24
CA ILE A 3 -19.94 -62.80 -18.75
C ILE A 3 -18.64 -62.17 -18.25
N HIS A 4 -17.72 -61.87 -19.17
CA HIS A 4 -16.60 -60.98 -18.92
C HIS A 4 -17.12 -59.54 -18.96
N PHE A 5 -17.02 -58.83 -17.84
CA PHE A 5 -17.07 -57.37 -17.83
C PHE A 5 -15.64 -56.84 -17.66
N CYS A 6 -14.97 -56.56 -18.77
CA CYS A 6 -13.80 -55.69 -18.77
C CYS A 6 -14.29 -54.24 -18.70
N PHE A 7 -14.31 -53.65 -17.52
CA PHE A 7 -14.35 -52.19 -17.40
C PHE A 7 -12.92 -51.67 -17.60
N HIS A 8 -12.69 -50.97 -18.70
CA HIS A 8 -11.52 -50.12 -18.91
C HIS A 8 -11.46 -49.11 -17.77
N SER A 9 -10.71 -49.41 -16.71
CA SER A 9 -10.37 -48.44 -15.69
C SER A 9 -9.31 -47.52 -16.28
N VAL A 10 -9.73 -46.35 -16.78
CA VAL A 10 -8.80 -45.23 -16.97
C VAL A 10 -8.42 -44.79 -15.56
N CYS A 11 -7.32 -45.35 -15.06
CA CYS A 11 -6.74 -44.94 -13.80
C CYS A 11 -6.16 -43.53 -14.00
N PHE A 12 -6.90 -42.51 -13.59
CA PHE A 12 -6.36 -41.16 -13.47
C PHE A 12 -5.36 -41.15 -12.32
N VAL A 13 -4.07 -41.27 -12.64
CA VAL A 13 -3.01 -40.97 -11.67
C VAL A 13 -3.02 -39.46 -11.48
N ALA A 14 -3.50 -39.01 -10.32
CA ALA A 14 -3.43 -37.59 -9.96
C ALA A 14 -1.96 -37.16 -9.96
N LYS A 15 -1.61 -36.22 -10.85
CA LYS A 15 -0.26 -35.68 -10.95
C LYS A 15 0.01 -34.80 -9.74
N PHE A 16 1.20 -34.94 -9.13
CA PHE A 16 1.66 -34.04 -8.07
C PHE A 16 1.65 -32.59 -8.56
N ASP A 17 0.93 -31.73 -7.87
CA ASP A 17 0.81 -30.32 -8.21
C ASP A 17 0.69 -29.47 -6.96
N ILE A 18 1.41 -28.36 -6.91
CA ILE A 18 1.38 -27.41 -5.79
C ILE A 18 0.37 -26.29 -6.04
N SER A 19 -0.14 -25.68 -4.99
CA SER A 19 -1.02 -24.51 -5.07
C SER A 19 -0.28 -23.25 -4.66
N VAL A 20 -0.37 -22.23 -5.51
CA VAL A 20 0.08 -20.86 -5.24
C VAL A 20 -1.00 -19.90 -5.74
N PRO A 21 -1.01 -18.62 -5.34
CA PRO A 21 -1.97 -17.66 -5.83
C PRO A 21 -1.94 -17.52 -7.35
N PRO A 22 -3.10 -17.52 -8.04
CA PRO A 22 -3.16 -17.37 -9.48
C PRO A 22 -2.96 -15.91 -9.92
N SER A 23 -3.14 -14.95 -9.01
CA SER A 23 -3.05 -13.51 -9.26
C SER A 23 -1.91 -12.86 -8.47
N PRO A 24 -1.40 -11.71 -8.94
CA PRO A 24 -0.43 -10.92 -8.20
C PRO A 24 -0.91 -10.61 -6.78
N GLN A 25 0.02 -10.67 -5.84
CA GLN A 25 -0.23 -10.44 -4.42
C GLN A 25 0.30 -9.07 -4.03
N VAL A 26 -0.60 -8.16 -3.63
CA VAL A 26 -0.18 -6.88 -3.04
C VAL A 26 0.17 -7.10 -1.57
N ARG A 27 1.31 -6.54 -1.15
CA ARG A 27 1.81 -6.57 0.23
C ARG A 27 2.20 -5.18 0.70
N VAL A 28 2.07 -4.94 1.99
CA VAL A 28 2.27 -3.62 2.59
C VAL A 28 3.74 -3.46 3.01
N TYR A 29 4.35 -2.34 2.62
CA TYR A 29 5.68 -1.93 3.05
C TYR A 29 5.81 -1.94 4.58
N GLY A 30 6.96 -2.36 5.08
CA GLY A 30 7.28 -2.45 6.51
C GLY A 30 6.61 -3.62 7.24
N GLN A 31 5.51 -4.17 6.73
CA GLN A 31 4.80 -5.28 7.37
C GLN A 31 5.43 -6.64 7.02
N ALA A 32 5.11 -7.64 7.83
CA ALA A 32 5.40 -9.02 7.48
C ALA A 32 4.44 -9.49 6.37
N MET A 33 4.95 -10.27 5.43
CA MET A 33 4.12 -10.94 4.42
C MET A 33 4.25 -12.44 4.52
N VAL A 34 3.20 -13.14 4.08
CA VAL A 34 3.24 -14.58 3.80
C VAL A 34 3.15 -14.78 2.30
N LEU A 35 4.09 -15.58 1.78
CA LEU A 35 4.12 -16.13 0.43
C LEU A 35 3.50 -17.53 0.48
N PRO A 36 2.23 -17.68 0.09
CA PRO A 36 1.53 -18.95 0.25
C PRO A 36 1.99 -19.96 -0.80
N CYS A 37 2.24 -21.18 -0.34
CA CYS A 37 2.49 -22.34 -1.18
C CYS A 37 2.04 -23.59 -0.43
N THR A 38 1.15 -24.37 -1.02
CA THR A 38 0.72 -25.65 -0.44
C THR A 38 0.97 -26.79 -1.42
N PHE A 39 1.16 -27.99 -0.89
CA PHE A 39 1.46 -29.18 -1.68
C PHE A 39 0.69 -30.38 -1.13
N PRO A 40 0.32 -31.35 -1.98
CA PRO A 40 -0.32 -32.57 -1.53
C PRO A 40 0.67 -33.37 -0.68
N VAL A 41 0.20 -33.88 0.45
CA VAL A 41 0.95 -34.81 1.30
C VAL A 41 0.49 -36.21 0.93
N GLY A 42 1.45 -37.13 0.74
CA GLY A 42 1.15 -38.55 0.53
C GLY A 42 0.71 -39.24 1.83
N ASN A 43 0.94 -40.54 1.94
CA ASN A 43 0.61 -41.30 3.14
C ASN A 43 1.41 -40.86 4.38
N SER A 44 2.64 -40.36 4.18
CA SER A 44 3.51 -39.87 5.23
C SER A 44 4.40 -38.75 4.71
N TRP A 45 4.64 -37.75 5.55
CA TRP A 45 5.64 -36.72 5.31
C TRP A 45 7.01 -37.18 5.86
N ASP A 46 8.04 -37.13 5.02
CA ASP A 46 9.42 -37.35 5.44
C ASP A 46 10.25 -36.07 5.19
N PRO A 47 10.65 -35.36 6.25
CA PRO A 47 11.45 -34.14 6.12
C PRO A 47 12.87 -34.39 5.60
N SER A 48 13.39 -35.62 5.66
CA SER A 48 14.75 -35.95 5.24
C SER A 48 14.89 -36.05 3.72
N SER A 49 13.84 -36.54 3.04
CA SER A 49 13.76 -36.69 1.58
C SER A 49 12.98 -35.58 0.88
N SER A 50 12.47 -34.61 1.63
CA SER A 50 11.72 -33.47 1.08
C SER A 50 12.58 -32.23 0.93
N VAL A 51 12.35 -31.49 -0.16
CA VAL A 51 13.06 -30.25 -0.50
C VAL A 51 12.04 -29.16 -0.79
N ILE A 52 12.12 -28.04 -0.06
CA ILE A 52 11.34 -26.83 -0.31
C ILE A 52 12.34 -25.71 -0.60
N THR A 53 12.17 -25.00 -1.71
CA THR A 53 13.00 -23.85 -2.07
C THR A 53 12.14 -22.72 -2.58
N TRP A 54 12.30 -21.55 -1.97
CA TRP A 54 11.79 -20.29 -2.45
C TRP A 54 12.89 -19.51 -3.15
N GLN A 55 12.58 -19.02 -4.35
CA GLN A 55 13.48 -18.20 -5.16
C GLN A 55 12.77 -16.96 -5.66
N ARG A 56 13.53 -15.89 -5.87
CA ARG A 56 13.07 -14.71 -6.61
C ARG A 56 14.07 -14.43 -7.73
N GLY A 57 13.67 -14.71 -8.98
CA GLY A 57 14.62 -14.79 -10.08
C GLY A 57 15.68 -15.86 -9.80
N SER A 58 16.96 -15.49 -9.81
CA SER A 58 18.08 -16.37 -9.45
C SER A 58 18.45 -16.35 -7.97
N GLU A 59 17.91 -15.42 -7.19
CA GLU A 59 18.24 -15.26 -5.77
C GLU A 59 17.48 -16.29 -4.93
N VAL A 60 18.21 -17.00 -4.07
CA VAL A 60 17.61 -17.95 -3.11
C VAL A 60 17.05 -17.16 -1.93
N VAL A 61 15.74 -17.27 -1.72
CA VAL A 61 15.02 -16.60 -0.64
C VAL A 61 15.07 -17.43 0.64
N HIS A 62 14.85 -18.74 0.51
CA HIS A 62 14.89 -19.69 1.63
C HIS A 62 14.92 -21.13 1.07
N SER A 63 15.64 -22.03 1.74
CA SER A 63 15.69 -23.46 1.38
C SER A 63 15.58 -24.33 2.62
N PHE A 64 14.87 -25.45 2.48
CA PHE A 64 14.73 -26.51 3.47
C PHE A 64 15.04 -27.85 2.81
N TYR A 65 15.98 -28.60 3.37
CA TYR A 65 16.31 -29.98 2.98
C TYR A 65 17.16 -30.67 4.05
N HIS A 66 17.12 -32.01 4.08
CA HIS A 66 17.67 -32.83 5.17
C HIS A 66 17.06 -32.48 6.53
N GLY A 67 15.76 -32.21 6.56
CA GLY A 67 15.00 -31.93 7.77
C GLY A 67 15.32 -30.62 8.48
N ARG A 68 15.95 -29.65 7.80
CA ARG A 68 16.28 -28.34 8.39
C ARG A 68 16.39 -27.24 7.33
N ASP A 69 16.38 -26.01 7.80
CA ASP A 69 16.65 -24.83 6.98
C ASP A 69 18.13 -24.77 6.57
N GLN A 70 18.38 -24.32 5.35
CA GLN A 70 19.68 -24.35 4.68
C GLN A 70 19.99 -22.95 4.15
N LEU A 71 20.37 -22.06 5.06
CA LEU A 71 20.49 -20.62 4.81
C LEU A 71 21.85 -20.18 4.26
N ALA A 72 22.82 -21.10 4.11
CA ALA A 72 24.18 -20.77 3.68
C ALA A 72 24.26 -20.12 2.28
N ARG A 73 23.28 -20.40 1.41
CA ARG A 73 23.19 -19.81 0.06
C ARG A 73 22.07 -18.78 -0.06
N GLN A 74 21.45 -18.39 1.05
CA GLN A 74 20.41 -17.38 1.07
C GLN A 74 20.97 -16.04 0.59
N GLY A 75 20.22 -15.34 -0.26
CA GLY A 75 20.55 -13.97 -0.65
C GLY A 75 20.64 -13.06 0.56
N LEU A 76 21.67 -12.22 0.62
CA LEU A 76 21.96 -11.37 1.79
C LEU A 76 20.76 -10.47 2.15
N HIS A 77 19.98 -10.05 1.15
CA HIS A 77 18.76 -9.26 1.31
C HIS A 77 17.69 -9.94 2.19
N TYR A 78 17.68 -11.28 2.27
CA TYR A 78 16.69 -12.07 3.00
C TYR A 78 17.18 -12.59 4.36
N ALA A 79 18.46 -12.38 4.67
CA ALA A 79 19.07 -12.85 5.91
C ALA A 79 18.29 -12.35 7.13
N ASN A 80 17.98 -13.25 8.07
CA ASN A 80 17.22 -12.97 9.30
C ASN A 80 15.81 -12.40 9.08
N ARG A 81 15.25 -12.53 7.88
CA ARG A 81 13.91 -12.02 7.54
C ARG A 81 12.94 -13.12 7.14
N THR A 82 13.40 -14.34 6.85
CA THR A 82 12.52 -15.38 6.31
C THR A 82 12.42 -16.59 7.24
N ARG A 83 11.23 -17.21 7.28
CA ARG A 83 10.96 -18.43 8.05
C ARG A 83 9.91 -19.28 7.33
N LEU A 84 10.09 -20.59 7.34
CA LEU A 84 9.06 -21.55 6.95
C LEU A 84 8.25 -22.00 8.18
N TYR A 85 7.03 -22.49 7.94
CA TYR A 85 6.16 -23.06 8.98
C TYR A 85 6.44 -24.55 9.15
N HIS A 86 7.52 -24.89 9.88
CA HIS A 86 7.99 -26.28 10.03
C HIS A 86 6.89 -27.23 10.53
N ASP A 87 6.14 -26.80 11.55
CA ASP A 87 5.05 -27.59 12.16
C ASP A 87 3.85 -27.83 11.22
N GLU A 88 3.76 -27.10 10.11
CA GLU A 88 2.67 -27.21 9.14
C GLU A 88 3.09 -27.94 7.85
N MET A 89 4.38 -28.28 7.69
CA MET A 89 4.87 -28.98 6.51
C MET A 89 4.28 -30.39 6.36
N GLU A 90 4.07 -31.09 7.48
CA GLU A 90 3.40 -32.40 7.49
C GLU A 90 1.96 -32.34 6.99
N ARG A 91 1.35 -31.16 6.99
CA ARG A 91 0.01 -30.86 6.48
C ARG A 91 0.03 -30.24 5.08
N GLY A 92 1.20 -30.19 4.46
CA GLY A 92 1.37 -29.70 3.10
C GLY A 92 1.57 -28.19 2.99
N ASN A 93 2.00 -27.53 4.07
CA ASN A 93 2.29 -26.10 4.02
C ASN A 93 3.79 -25.83 3.74
N ALA A 94 4.08 -25.27 2.57
CA ALA A 94 5.41 -24.79 2.18
C ALA A 94 5.49 -23.25 2.17
N SER A 95 4.53 -22.56 2.80
CA SER A 95 4.46 -21.11 2.80
C SER A 95 5.66 -20.48 3.50
N LEU A 96 6.12 -19.34 2.98
CA LEU A 96 7.23 -18.59 3.55
C LEU A 96 6.73 -17.30 4.19
N ARG A 97 7.10 -17.06 5.44
CA ARG A 97 6.95 -15.76 6.08
C ARG A 97 8.19 -14.92 5.81
N LEU A 98 8.01 -13.69 5.36
CA LEU A 98 9.05 -12.69 5.15
C LEU A 98 8.74 -11.45 5.99
N GLU A 99 9.67 -11.09 6.86
CA GLU A 99 9.57 -9.98 7.82
C GLU A 99 10.07 -8.67 7.23
N ARG A 100 9.47 -7.56 7.68
CA ARG A 100 9.87 -6.18 7.34
C ARG A 100 9.98 -5.98 5.83
N THR A 101 8.86 -6.11 5.12
CA THR A 101 8.79 -5.94 3.67
C THR A 101 9.37 -4.61 3.22
N THR A 102 10.15 -4.62 2.15
CA THR A 102 10.75 -3.46 1.51
C THR A 102 10.28 -3.35 0.06
N LEU A 103 10.44 -2.19 -0.58
CA LEU A 103 10.14 -2.07 -2.02
C LEU A 103 11.01 -3.00 -2.87
N GLY A 104 12.24 -3.24 -2.41
CA GLY A 104 13.15 -4.19 -3.00
C GLY A 104 12.70 -5.64 -2.90
N ASP A 105 11.60 -5.98 -2.22
CA ASP A 105 10.98 -7.31 -2.20
C ASP A 105 9.99 -7.55 -3.35
N ALA A 106 9.62 -6.53 -4.12
CA ALA A 106 8.75 -6.71 -5.28
C ALA A 106 9.35 -7.70 -6.30
N GLY A 107 8.51 -8.50 -6.95
CA GLY A 107 8.94 -9.37 -8.04
C GLY A 107 8.24 -10.73 -8.10
N TYR A 108 8.74 -11.59 -8.97
CA TYR A 108 8.21 -12.94 -9.15
C TYR A 108 8.89 -13.94 -8.22
N TYR A 109 8.11 -14.51 -7.31
CA TYR A 109 8.56 -15.56 -6.41
C TYR A 109 8.19 -16.92 -6.97
N THR A 110 9.09 -17.89 -6.83
CA THR A 110 8.91 -19.28 -7.23
C THR A 110 9.00 -20.17 -6.01
N CYS A 111 7.93 -20.93 -5.74
CA CYS A 111 7.94 -22.03 -4.79
C CYS A 111 8.27 -23.31 -5.56
N SER A 112 9.30 -24.03 -5.14
CA SER A 112 9.65 -25.36 -5.64
C SER A 112 9.56 -26.36 -4.50
N VAL A 113 8.75 -27.40 -4.67
CA VAL A 113 8.57 -28.47 -3.70
C VAL A 113 8.85 -29.81 -4.36
N THR A 114 9.73 -30.59 -3.74
CA THR A 114 10.03 -31.97 -4.13
C THR A 114 9.81 -32.87 -2.92
N THR A 115 9.04 -33.93 -3.12
CA THR A 115 8.72 -34.95 -2.12
C THR A 115 8.85 -36.34 -2.76
N GLN A 116 8.63 -37.39 -1.97
CA GLN A 116 8.60 -38.77 -2.47
C GLN A 116 7.51 -39.03 -3.52
N ILE A 117 6.41 -38.26 -3.49
CA ILE A 117 5.27 -38.44 -4.40
C ILE A 117 5.34 -37.55 -5.65
N GLY A 118 6.32 -36.64 -5.73
CA GLY A 118 6.55 -35.83 -6.92
C GLY A 118 7.27 -34.52 -6.67
N SER A 119 7.52 -33.79 -7.76
CA SER A 119 8.16 -32.48 -7.75
C SER A 119 7.40 -31.52 -8.64
N GLN A 120 7.24 -30.29 -8.17
CA GLN A 120 6.62 -29.22 -8.93
C GLN A 120 7.17 -27.85 -8.49
N LYS A 121 7.14 -26.90 -9.42
CA LYS A 121 7.39 -25.49 -9.13
C LYS A 121 6.31 -24.60 -9.75
N LYS A 122 5.93 -23.55 -9.03
CA LYS A 122 4.99 -22.53 -9.49
C LYS A 122 5.42 -21.16 -8.99
N SER A 123 5.03 -20.14 -9.73
CA SER A 123 5.44 -18.77 -9.47
C SER A 123 4.25 -17.84 -9.48
N PHE A 124 4.33 -16.77 -8.69
CA PHE A 124 3.38 -15.66 -8.73
C PHE A 124 4.10 -14.34 -8.46
N SER A 125 3.47 -13.25 -8.88
CA SER A 125 4.02 -11.90 -8.72
C SER A 125 3.64 -11.32 -7.36
N VAL A 126 4.57 -10.62 -6.74
CA VAL A 126 4.37 -9.83 -5.52
C VAL A 126 4.60 -8.37 -5.86
N LYS A 127 3.60 -7.54 -5.53
CA LYS A 127 3.66 -6.09 -5.61
C LYS A 127 3.72 -5.51 -4.20
N ILE A 128 4.45 -4.42 -4.03
CA ILE A 128 4.56 -3.73 -2.75
C ILE A 128 3.86 -2.38 -2.87
N GLY A 129 3.01 -2.08 -1.89
CA GLY A 129 2.39 -0.77 -1.71
C GLY A 129 2.73 -0.20 -0.33
N ALA A 130 2.77 1.11 -0.22
CA ALA A 130 2.85 1.83 1.05
C ALA A 130 1.72 2.87 1.11
N PHE A 131 1.01 2.91 2.23
CA PHE A 131 -0.06 3.87 2.43
C PHE A 131 0.51 5.28 2.54
N TYR A 132 -0.15 6.23 1.88
CA TYR A 132 0.10 7.65 2.12
C TYR A 132 -0.43 8.01 3.50
N LEU A 133 0.35 8.78 4.26
CA LEU A 133 -0.08 9.28 5.56
C LEU A 133 -1.16 10.35 5.40
N GLU A 134 -1.83 10.63 6.52
CA GLU A 134 -2.77 11.74 6.62
C GLU A 134 -2.11 13.03 6.13
N PRO A 135 -2.69 13.73 5.13
CA PRO A 135 -2.07 14.92 4.56
C PRO A 135 -2.08 16.09 5.53
N PHE A 136 -0.98 16.82 5.58
CA PHE A 136 -0.92 18.14 6.17
C PHE A 136 -1.50 19.17 5.20
N ILE A 137 -2.38 20.05 5.70
CA ILE A 137 -3.03 21.09 4.91
C ILE A 137 -2.55 22.45 5.40
N HIS A 138 -1.88 23.18 4.53
CA HIS A 138 -1.40 24.54 4.76
C HIS A 138 -2.15 25.54 3.91
N VAL A 139 -2.64 26.61 4.52
CA VAL A 139 -3.41 27.67 3.84
C VAL A 139 -2.74 29.01 4.09
N SER A 140 -2.44 29.74 3.03
CA SER A 140 -1.84 31.08 3.09
C SER A 140 -2.69 32.10 2.35
N LEU A 141 -2.94 33.25 2.98
CA LEU A 141 -3.53 34.41 2.32
C LEU A 141 -2.41 35.37 1.91
N LEU A 142 -2.32 35.65 0.62
CA LEU A 142 -1.32 36.57 0.07
C LEU A 142 -1.82 38.02 0.16
N SER A 143 -0.89 38.97 0.23
CA SER A 143 -1.18 40.41 0.32
C SER A 143 -2.04 40.96 -0.82
N ASN A 144 -2.05 40.28 -1.97
CA ASN A 144 -2.86 40.64 -3.12
C ASN A 144 -4.24 39.94 -3.16
N GLY A 145 -4.65 39.31 -2.06
CA GLY A 145 -5.94 38.65 -1.91
C GLY A 145 -6.04 37.25 -2.49
N ARG A 146 -4.96 36.72 -3.08
CA ARG A 146 -4.89 35.33 -3.52
C ARG A 146 -4.74 34.38 -2.34
N ILE A 147 -5.24 33.16 -2.49
CA ILE A 147 -5.12 32.10 -1.50
C ILE A 147 -4.25 31.00 -2.09
N ASP A 148 -3.23 30.60 -1.34
CA ASP A 148 -2.41 29.44 -1.66
C ASP A 148 -2.82 28.29 -0.72
N LEU A 149 -3.33 27.21 -1.31
CA LEU A 149 -3.57 25.94 -0.64
C LEU A 149 -2.43 24.98 -0.98
N LEU A 150 -1.73 24.48 0.03
CA LEU A 150 -0.70 23.47 -0.12
C LEU A 150 -1.09 22.23 0.70
N ILE A 151 -1.18 21.09 0.05
CA ILE A 151 -1.44 19.81 0.67
C ILE A 151 -0.23 18.92 0.52
N SER A 152 0.25 18.38 1.63
CA SER A 152 1.45 17.55 1.69
C SER A 152 1.14 16.20 2.32
N SER A 153 1.47 15.10 1.66
CA SER A 153 1.38 13.73 2.21
C SER A 153 2.67 12.96 1.94
N GLN A 154 3.03 12.02 2.80
CA GLN A 154 4.34 11.38 2.80
C GLN A 154 4.25 9.86 2.95
N GLY A 155 5.34 9.18 2.59
CA GLY A 155 5.55 7.76 2.85
C GLY A 155 4.81 6.78 1.95
N GLY A 156 4.17 7.25 0.87
CA GLY A 156 3.34 6.40 0.03
C GLY A 156 4.09 5.75 -1.13
N TYR A 157 3.57 4.63 -1.62
CA TYR A 157 4.08 3.94 -2.82
C TYR A 157 2.98 3.06 -3.44
N PRO A 158 2.83 3.00 -4.78
CA PRO A 158 3.54 3.79 -5.79
C PRO A 158 3.12 5.27 -5.79
N SER A 159 3.50 6.04 -6.81
CA SER A 159 3.05 7.43 -6.98
C SER A 159 1.52 7.51 -6.93
N PRO A 160 0.93 8.52 -6.26
CA PRO A 160 -0.51 8.59 -6.07
C PRO A 160 -1.19 9.20 -7.30
N SER A 161 -2.49 8.95 -7.45
CA SER A 161 -3.34 9.84 -8.24
C SER A 161 -3.88 10.95 -7.34
N VAL A 162 -3.87 12.19 -7.84
CA VAL A 162 -4.31 13.38 -7.11
C VAL A 162 -5.39 14.08 -7.93
N GLN A 163 -6.48 14.45 -7.27
CA GLN A 163 -7.57 15.22 -7.87
C GLN A 163 -7.98 16.37 -6.96
N TRP A 164 -8.29 17.51 -7.58
CA TRP A 164 -8.85 18.68 -6.91
C TRP A 164 -10.18 19.03 -7.55
N LEU A 165 -11.23 19.18 -6.73
CA LEU A 165 -12.56 19.55 -7.19
C LEU A 165 -13.00 20.84 -6.50
N MET A 166 -13.69 21.71 -7.23
CA MET A 166 -14.43 22.85 -6.66
C MET A 166 -15.94 22.58 -6.76
N GLY A 167 -16.59 22.51 -5.60
CA GLY A 167 -17.97 22.03 -5.50
C GLY A 167 -18.13 20.63 -6.10
N ASP A 168 -19.31 20.35 -6.67
CA ASP A 168 -19.65 19.03 -7.23
C ASP A 168 -19.39 18.92 -8.75
N LYS A 169 -18.83 19.95 -9.40
CA LYS A 169 -18.90 20.10 -10.87
C LYS A 169 -17.60 20.46 -11.57
N GLU A 170 -16.67 21.13 -10.90
CA GLU A 170 -15.47 21.64 -11.55
C GLU A 170 -14.22 20.86 -11.10
N ASP A 171 -13.51 20.28 -12.08
CA ASP A 171 -12.23 19.63 -11.86
C ASP A 171 -11.09 20.62 -12.06
N LEU A 172 -10.39 20.92 -10.97
CA LEU A 172 -9.25 21.85 -10.93
C LEU A 172 -7.91 21.15 -11.09
N THR A 173 -7.86 19.83 -11.27
CA THR A 173 -6.62 19.05 -11.25
C THR A 173 -5.59 19.59 -12.24
N ASN A 174 -6.02 19.99 -13.44
CA ASN A 174 -5.14 20.50 -14.50
C ASN A 174 -4.58 21.91 -14.23
N VAL A 175 -5.17 22.68 -13.32
CA VAL A 175 -4.69 24.01 -12.92
C VAL A 175 -3.89 23.98 -11.61
N THR A 176 -3.76 22.81 -11.00
CA THR A 176 -2.95 22.59 -9.80
C THR A 176 -1.52 22.21 -10.15
N PHE A 177 -0.60 22.45 -9.22
CA PHE A 177 0.78 22.01 -9.34
C PHE A 177 1.05 20.89 -8.33
N THR A 178 1.34 19.68 -8.81
CA THR A 178 1.68 18.54 -7.95
C THR A 178 3.13 18.14 -8.17
N GLN A 179 3.91 18.16 -7.09
CA GLN A 179 5.30 17.74 -7.04
C GLN A 179 5.41 16.44 -6.26
N LEU A 180 6.16 15.48 -6.81
CA LEU A 180 6.49 14.22 -6.18
C LEU A 180 7.99 14.15 -5.95
N GLU A 181 8.38 13.81 -4.73
CA GLU A 181 9.76 13.59 -4.35
C GLU A 181 9.90 12.18 -3.81
N GLN A 182 10.98 11.49 -4.17
CA GLN A 182 11.29 10.19 -3.59
C GLN A 182 12.36 10.32 -2.51
N ASP A 183 12.08 9.73 -1.36
CA ASP A 183 13.06 9.57 -0.31
C ASP A 183 14.25 8.73 -0.81
N LYS A 184 15.48 9.16 -0.51
CA LYS A 184 16.68 8.55 -1.10
C LYS A 184 16.91 7.12 -0.62
N ASP A 185 16.53 6.82 0.62
CA ASP A 185 16.83 5.55 1.27
C ASP A 185 15.67 4.56 1.10
N THR A 186 14.46 5.00 1.41
CA THR A 186 13.25 4.16 1.38
C THR A 186 12.62 4.06 -0.02
N LYS A 187 12.91 5.03 -0.91
CA LYS A 187 12.28 5.20 -2.23
C LYS A 187 10.76 5.43 -2.18
N LEU A 188 10.21 5.74 -1.01
CA LEU A 188 8.81 6.12 -0.84
C LEU A 188 8.60 7.55 -1.37
N TYR A 189 7.38 7.82 -1.83
CA TYR A 189 6.98 9.11 -2.37
C TYR A 189 6.44 10.04 -1.29
N ASN A 190 6.89 11.29 -1.39
CA ASN A 190 6.35 12.45 -0.71
C ASN A 190 5.70 13.35 -1.76
N MET A 191 4.47 13.73 -1.52
CA MET A 191 3.61 14.48 -2.44
C MET A 191 3.31 15.85 -1.85
N ASN A 192 3.52 16.87 -2.66
CA ASN A 192 3.11 18.25 -2.39
C ASN A 192 2.23 18.72 -3.54
N SER A 193 0.98 19.10 -3.27
CA SER A 193 0.07 19.60 -4.27
C SER A 193 -0.42 21.00 -3.90
N LYS A 194 -0.29 21.94 -4.83
CA LYS A 194 -0.57 23.36 -4.64
C LYS A 194 -1.71 23.82 -5.55
N LEU A 195 -2.69 24.49 -4.96
CA LEU A 195 -3.79 25.15 -5.65
C LEU A 195 -3.78 26.64 -5.30
N ASN A 196 -3.77 27.49 -6.31
CA ASN A 196 -3.80 28.94 -6.16
C ASN A 196 -5.18 29.45 -6.56
N LEU A 197 -5.85 30.16 -5.66
CA LEU A 197 -7.16 30.76 -5.91
C LEU A 197 -7.04 32.28 -5.96
N THR A 198 -7.75 32.90 -6.90
CA THR A 198 -7.73 34.35 -7.11
C THR A 198 -8.71 35.11 -6.21
N SER A 199 -9.74 34.45 -5.68
CA SER A 199 -10.71 35.03 -4.74
C SER A 199 -11.33 33.96 -3.83
N VAL A 200 -11.77 34.36 -2.64
CA VAL A 200 -12.59 33.52 -1.76
C VAL A 200 -14.01 33.48 -2.33
N ILE A 201 -14.33 32.40 -3.02
CA ILE A 201 -15.70 32.07 -3.40
C ILE A 201 -16.28 31.27 -2.23
N ASN A 202 -17.57 31.44 -1.88
CA ASN A 202 -18.25 30.59 -0.88
C ASN A 202 -18.42 29.17 -1.43
N THR A 203 -17.31 28.46 -1.61
CA THR A 203 -17.21 27.16 -2.26
C THR A 203 -16.41 26.19 -1.42
N SER A 204 -16.69 24.91 -1.62
CA SER A 204 -15.93 23.81 -1.06
C SER A 204 -14.88 23.36 -2.06
N ILE A 205 -13.66 23.14 -1.58
CA ILE A 205 -12.59 22.49 -2.31
C ILE A 205 -12.46 21.07 -1.77
N THR A 206 -12.48 20.09 -2.67
CA THR A 206 -12.27 18.69 -2.32
C THR A 206 -10.95 18.21 -2.89
N PHE A 207 -10.05 17.80 -2.01
CA PHE A 207 -8.81 17.11 -2.37
C PHE A 207 -9.02 15.60 -2.29
N ILE A 208 -8.57 14.87 -3.29
CA ILE A 208 -8.62 13.40 -3.32
C ILE A 208 -7.23 12.90 -3.69
N LEU A 209 -6.66 12.05 -2.84
CA LEU A 209 -5.48 11.25 -3.13
C LEU A 209 -5.88 9.78 -3.17
N LYS A 210 -5.40 9.04 -4.17
CA LYS A 210 -5.60 7.58 -4.24
C LYS A 210 -4.30 6.82 -4.42
N ASN A 211 -4.20 5.69 -3.71
CA ASN A 211 -3.25 4.63 -3.98
C ASN A 211 -4.02 3.42 -4.50
N GLU A 212 -4.00 3.25 -5.83
CA GLU A 212 -4.77 2.20 -6.52
C GLU A 212 -4.31 0.78 -6.14
N GLU A 213 -3.02 0.56 -5.89
CA GLU A 213 -2.49 -0.78 -5.53
C GLU A 213 -3.03 -1.24 -4.17
N LEU A 214 -3.22 -0.31 -3.24
CA LEU A 214 -3.74 -0.61 -1.89
C LEU A 214 -5.24 -0.31 -1.72
N GLY A 215 -5.91 0.21 -2.75
CA GLY A 215 -7.29 0.68 -2.65
C GLY A 215 -7.49 1.81 -1.62
N GLN A 216 -6.45 2.60 -1.36
CA GLN A 216 -6.52 3.73 -0.42
C GLN A 216 -7.12 4.95 -1.11
N GLU A 217 -8.15 5.56 -0.51
CA GLU A 217 -8.65 6.89 -0.90
C GLU A 217 -8.60 7.83 0.32
N ILE A 218 -7.90 8.95 0.18
CA ILE A 218 -7.89 10.05 1.15
C ILE A 218 -8.64 11.23 0.51
N ARG A 219 -9.84 11.51 1.03
CA ARG A 219 -10.70 12.61 0.59
C ARG A 219 -10.82 13.68 1.66
N ARG A 220 -10.43 14.92 1.36
CA ARG A 220 -10.49 16.04 2.30
C ARG A 220 -11.31 17.19 1.74
N ASN A 221 -12.31 17.61 2.52
CA ASN A 221 -13.18 18.72 2.20
C ASN A 221 -12.69 19.96 2.95
N ILE A 222 -12.42 21.02 2.20
CA ILE A 222 -11.91 22.30 2.66
C ILE A 222 -12.93 23.36 2.26
N ASN A 223 -13.65 23.90 3.24
CA ASN A 223 -14.61 24.97 2.98
C ASN A 223 -13.97 26.32 3.20
N LEU A 224 -14.05 27.18 2.18
CA LEU A 224 -13.56 28.55 2.23
C LEU A 224 -14.77 29.49 2.21
N PHE A 225 -14.88 30.35 3.22
CA PHE A 225 -15.97 31.31 3.32
C PHE A 225 -15.44 32.75 3.39
N SER A 226 -16.05 33.64 2.60
CA SER A 226 -15.89 35.10 2.75
C SER A 226 -17.07 35.66 3.54
N GLY A 227 -16.79 36.53 4.52
CA GLY A 227 -17.82 37.17 5.35
C GLY A 227 -17.64 38.67 5.48
N GLU A 228 -18.72 39.43 5.35
CA GLU A 228 -18.82 40.81 5.84
C GLU A 228 -18.95 40.77 7.38
N PHE A 229 -18.04 41.43 8.09
CA PHE A 229 -18.10 41.52 9.55
C PHE A 229 -18.23 42.97 10.00
N SER A 230 -19.36 43.29 10.63
CA SER A 230 -19.70 44.58 11.22
C SER A 230 -19.19 44.78 12.65
N SER A 231 -18.47 43.82 13.25
CA SER A 231 -17.68 44.02 14.47
C SER A 231 -16.88 42.75 14.76
N LEU A 232 -15.62 42.90 15.21
CA LEU A 232 -14.66 41.83 15.43
C LEU A 232 -15.25 40.65 16.23
N LEU A 233 -15.28 39.48 15.59
CA LEU A 233 -15.23 38.16 16.23
C LEU A 233 -14.63 37.18 15.22
N VAL A 234 -13.30 37.06 15.26
CA VAL A 234 -12.57 36.02 14.52
C VAL A 234 -12.64 34.75 15.37
N LEU A 235 -13.32 33.72 14.87
CA LEU A 235 -13.02 32.29 15.09
C LEU A 235 -14.11 31.43 14.45
N SER A 236 -13.76 30.59 13.47
CA SER A 236 -13.81 29.15 13.71
C SER A 236 -13.02 28.37 12.67
N LEU A 237 -11.95 27.71 13.13
CA LEU A 237 -11.58 26.40 12.61
C LEU A 237 -12.52 25.40 13.28
N THR A 238 -13.50 24.87 12.58
CA THR A 238 -14.17 23.63 13.00
C THR A 238 -13.45 22.46 12.36
N CYS A 239 -12.41 21.96 13.05
CA CYS A 239 -11.88 20.63 12.80
C CYS A 239 -12.83 19.61 13.40
N HIS A 240 -13.50 18.82 12.56
CA HIS A 240 -14.16 17.62 13.02
C HIS A 240 -13.16 16.46 12.94
N TYR A 241 -12.60 16.12 14.09
CA TYR A 241 -11.85 14.87 14.31
C TYR A 241 -12.86 13.75 14.55
N LEU A 242 -12.81 12.70 13.72
CA LEU A 242 -13.51 11.44 13.95
C LEU A 242 -12.42 10.38 14.11
N GLY A 243 -11.97 10.18 15.36
CA GLY A 243 -10.68 9.53 15.69
C GLY A 243 -9.49 10.50 15.55
N ASP A 244 -8.28 9.98 15.36
CA ASP A 244 -7.03 10.76 15.32
C ASP A 244 -6.76 11.53 14.00
N ASN A 245 -7.72 11.58 13.05
CA ASN A 245 -7.49 12.14 11.71
C ASN A 245 -8.47 13.26 11.33
N LEU A 246 -7.95 14.34 10.74
CA LEU A 246 -8.73 15.48 10.26
C LEU A 246 -9.47 15.14 8.97
N LYS A 247 -10.81 15.12 8.99
CA LYS A 247 -11.61 14.87 7.76
C LYS A 247 -12.17 16.11 7.10
N HIS A 248 -12.40 17.17 7.87
CA HIS A 248 -13.09 18.37 7.41
C HIS A 248 -12.43 19.61 8.00
N LEU A 249 -12.12 20.57 7.12
CA LEU A 249 -11.54 21.86 7.49
C LEU A 249 -12.45 22.99 7.01
N SER A 250 -12.83 23.90 7.92
CA SER A 250 -13.59 25.10 7.59
C SER A 250 -12.78 26.33 7.97
N LEU A 251 -12.63 27.27 7.04
CA LEU A 251 -11.90 28.52 7.24
C LEU A 251 -12.76 29.72 6.85
N ARG A 252 -12.69 30.79 7.66
CA ARG A 252 -13.41 32.06 7.43
C ARG A 252 -12.42 33.21 7.36
N PHE A 253 -12.54 34.07 6.35
CA PHE A 253 -11.68 35.23 6.16
C PHE A 253 -12.46 36.55 6.24
N PRO A 254 -11.92 37.61 6.89
CA PRO A 254 -12.56 38.92 6.93
C PRO A 254 -12.31 39.71 5.62
N ILE A 255 -13.32 40.41 5.09
CA ILE A 255 -13.19 41.20 3.85
C ILE A 255 -12.18 42.37 3.99
N GLN A 256 -12.00 42.91 5.20
CA GLN A 256 -11.08 44.04 5.47
C GLN A 256 -9.58 43.66 5.46
N SER A 257 -9.20 42.37 5.50
CA SER A 257 -7.79 41.96 5.48
C SER A 257 -7.14 42.01 4.09
N LEU A 258 -7.89 42.36 3.04
CA LEU A 258 -7.36 42.64 1.70
C LEU A 258 -6.53 43.94 1.62
N GLN A 259 -6.42 44.69 2.73
CA GLN A 259 -5.66 45.94 2.82
C GLN A 259 -4.48 45.92 3.80
N ASN A 260 -4.23 44.83 4.55
CA ASN A 260 -3.10 44.77 5.49
C ASN A 260 -2.57 43.32 5.72
N PRO A 261 -1.30 43.00 5.40
CA PRO A 261 -0.84 41.61 5.20
C PRO A 261 -0.30 40.89 6.44
N SER A 262 -0.76 41.20 7.65
CA SER A 262 -0.26 40.52 8.87
C SER A 262 -1.35 39.71 9.57
N LEU A 263 -1.00 38.43 9.81
CA LEU A 263 -1.64 37.45 10.71
C LEU A 263 -2.75 36.57 10.11
N CYS A 264 -2.34 35.39 9.62
CA CYS A 264 -3.07 34.13 9.80
C CYS A 264 -2.06 32.98 9.67
N THR A 265 -1.29 32.72 10.73
CA THR A 265 -0.48 31.49 10.84
C THR A 265 -1.33 30.46 11.59
N CYS A 266 -1.77 29.40 10.92
CA CYS A 266 -2.37 28.27 11.61
C CYS A 266 -1.27 27.51 12.36
N LEU A 267 -1.07 27.83 13.64
CA LEU A 267 -0.31 26.95 14.54
C LEU A 267 -1.19 25.74 14.88
N PHE A 268 -0.86 24.59 14.31
CA PHE A 268 -1.35 23.32 14.84
C PHE A 268 -0.65 23.06 16.18
N CYS A 269 -1.43 23.01 17.27
CA CYS A 269 -0.95 22.44 18.52
C CYS A 269 -0.80 20.94 18.31
N TYR A 270 0.43 20.45 18.39
CA TYR A 270 0.72 19.02 18.58
C TYR A 270 0.17 18.59 19.94
N GLY A 271 -0.65 17.54 19.94
CA GLY A 271 -1.03 16.75 21.10
C GLY A 271 -0.88 15.29 20.75
#